data_AF-A0A314LCT8-F1
#
_entry.id   AF-A0A314LCT8-F1
#
_cell.length_a   1.000
_cell.length_b   1.000
_cell.length_c   1.000
_cell.angle_alpha   90.00
_cell.angle_beta   90.00
_cell.angle_gamma   90.00
#
_symmetry.space_group_name_H-M   'P 1'
#
loop_
_entity.id
_entity.type
_entity.pdbx_description
1 polymer ?
#
loop_
_entity_poly.entity_id
_entity_poly.type
_entity_poly.pdbx_seq_one_letter_code
_entity_poly.pdbx_strand_id
1 'polypeptide(L)'
;MKFMKLGSKPDQFQTEGDNIRYVATELATDMVINVGDVKFYVHKFPLLSKSYRLQKLVACTNEENGDEINIHDIPGGPAAFEVCAKFCYGMTVTLNAYNVVAARCAAEYLEMYETVEKGNLIYKIEVFLTSSIFRSWKDSIIVLQTTKGFFPWCEELKIVSHCLDSVASKASTDTSKVDWSYTYNHKKLLSENEIDLHCDVVNKQQLVPGDWWVEDLCELHIDLYKRVITTIKTKGRMSAEAIGEALKAYVNRRLPGFSKGKIQGSDPEKYRYLVDTITWLLPKEKNGVLCGFLIRLLQASIALECGQTVRSELKKRVGLQLEQATVGDLLIRAPESETIMFDIDLVQDLVEQFMLHQKNSQIDYPADNRFQDIRPVFASNCSKVKVARMIDGYLAEVARDPNLPLSKFVNLAELVSGFSRPSHDGIYRAIDMYLKEHPGITKSERKSVCRLMDCRKLSAEASMHAVQNERLPLRVVVQVLFFEQVRSTTSSGGGSTPDLTRSVKALLPVGSQGSSTSATSNTEEDWDAVPTAKELKALKGELATLRLRDREHTNGSNLNNMKTNAEKVDGSKVKGSIISRKMFSKLWSNKDRLSENSSSDTSESPSSSNAGETKSTPCRSRRQSMS
;
A
#
# COMPACT_ATOMS: atom_id res chain seq x y z
N MET A 1 33.15 -1.62 -5.26
CA MET A 1 33.05 -2.97 -5.87
C MET A 1 34.35 -3.70 -5.58
N LYS A 2 34.29 -4.93 -5.04
CA LYS A 2 35.50 -5.74 -4.82
C LYS A 2 35.97 -6.38 -6.12
N PHE A 3 37.28 -6.51 -6.29
CA PHE A 3 37.88 -7.21 -7.42
C PHE A 3 39.10 -8.03 -6.97
N MET A 4 39.41 -9.10 -7.72
CA MET A 4 40.62 -9.91 -7.55
C MET A 4 41.40 -9.90 -8.86
N LYS A 5 42.69 -9.55 -8.77
CA LYS A 5 43.63 -9.63 -9.89
C LYS A 5 44.39 -10.95 -9.81
N LEU A 6 44.33 -11.75 -10.87
CA LEU A 6 45.07 -12.99 -11.05
C LEU A 6 46.16 -12.77 -12.11
N GLY A 7 47.27 -13.51 -12.01
CA GLY A 7 48.38 -13.43 -12.97
C GLY A 7 49.25 -12.18 -12.81
N SER A 8 50.42 -12.23 -13.44
CA SER A 8 51.41 -11.15 -13.40
C SER A 8 51.90 -10.74 -14.80
N LYS A 9 51.71 -11.59 -15.81
CA LYS A 9 52.09 -11.28 -17.19
C LYS A 9 51.07 -10.30 -17.82
N PRO A 10 51.51 -9.46 -18.76
CA PRO A 10 50.59 -8.64 -19.54
C PRO A 10 49.64 -9.52 -20.36
N ASP A 11 48.51 -8.94 -20.75
CA ASP A 11 47.57 -9.61 -21.65
C ASP A 11 48.16 -9.65 -23.07
N GLN A 12 48.39 -10.87 -23.58
CA GLN A 12 48.93 -11.11 -24.92
C GLN A 12 47.88 -11.71 -25.86
N PHE A 13 46.63 -11.86 -25.42
CA PHE A 13 45.56 -12.27 -26.33
C PHE A 13 45.27 -11.15 -27.32
N GLN A 14 45.33 -11.48 -28.60
CA GLN A 14 44.93 -10.61 -29.69
C GLN A 14 43.69 -11.19 -30.37
N THR A 15 42.96 -10.30 -31.02
CA THR A 15 41.71 -10.62 -31.72
C THR A 15 41.89 -10.26 -33.19
N GLU A 16 41.63 -11.22 -34.06
CA GLU A 16 41.60 -11.03 -35.52
C GLU A 16 40.17 -11.24 -36.02
N GLY A 17 39.57 -10.18 -36.58
CA GLY A 17 38.15 -10.16 -36.90
C GLY A 17 37.27 -10.37 -35.67
N ASP A 18 36.06 -10.92 -35.85
CA ASP A 18 35.13 -11.16 -34.74
C ASP A 18 35.30 -12.56 -34.11
N ASN A 19 35.91 -13.50 -34.83
CA ASN A 19 35.83 -14.92 -34.53
C ASN A 19 37.18 -15.60 -34.26
N ILE A 20 38.32 -14.90 -34.39
CA ILE A 20 39.64 -15.50 -34.15
C ILE A 20 40.32 -14.82 -32.97
N ARG A 21 40.81 -15.64 -32.04
CA ARG A 21 41.58 -15.24 -30.86
C ARG A 21 42.89 -16.00 -30.88
N TYR A 22 44.01 -15.32 -30.68
CA TYR A 22 45.32 -15.97 -30.61
C TYR A 22 46.21 -15.33 -29.55
N VAL A 23 47.22 -16.07 -29.11
CA VAL A 23 48.22 -15.58 -28.17
C VAL A 23 49.44 -15.06 -28.95
N ALA A 24 49.73 -13.77 -28.83
CA ALA A 24 50.84 -13.14 -29.54
C ALA A 24 52.21 -13.53 -28.92
N THR A 25 52.77 -14.64 -29.40
CA THR A 25 54.08 -15.16 -29.02
C THR A 25 54.89 -15.54 -30.26
N GLU A 26 56.21 -15.67 -30.09
CA GLU A 26 57.11 -16.15 -31.15
C GLU A 26 56.96 -17.66 -31.43
N LEU A 27 56.24 -18.38 -30.57
CA LEU A 27 55.95 -19.80 -30.71
C LEU A 27 54.78 -20.03 -31.68
N ALA A 28 54.89 -21.07 -32.50
CA ALA A 28 53.79 -21.55 -33.33
C ALA A 28 52.72 -22.19 -32.44
N THR A 29 51.45 -21.93 -32.78
CA THR A 29 50.29 -22.50 -32.09
C THR A 29 50.20 -24.00 -32.37
N ASP A 30 50.08 -24.81 -31.33
CA ASP A 30 50.04 -26.27 -31.40
C ASP A 30 48.67 -26.84 -30.97
N MET A 31 47.66 -25.98 -30.76
CA MET A 31 46.30 -26.39 -30.42
C MET A 31 45.28 -25.32 -30.82
N VAL A 32 44.16 -25.77 -31.38
CA VAL A 32 43.02 -24.90 -31.72
C VAL A 32 41.81 -25.31 -30.89
N ILE A 33 41.19 -24.37 -30.18
CA ILE A 33 39.98 -24.64 -29.39
C ILE A 33 38.82 -23.83 -29.98
N ASN A 34 37.77 -24.53 -30.40
CA ASN A 34 36.55 -23.92 -30.91
C ASN A 34 35.51 -23.80 -29.80
N VAL A 35 35.08 -22.56 -29.53
CA VAL A 35 34.06 -22.22 -28.54
C VAL A 35 32.94 -21.47 -29.25
N GLY A 36 31.81 -22.14 -29.52
CA GLY A 36 30.76 -21.54 -30.36
C GLY A 36 31.33 -21.15 -31.73
N ASP A 37 31.20 -19.88 -32.10
CA ASP A 37 31.71 -19.31 -33.36
C ASP A 37 33.14 -18.77 -33.29
N VAL A 38 33.79 -18.86 -32.11
CA VAL A 38 35.13 -18.29 -31.88
C VAL A 38 36.19 -19.40 -31.84
N LYS A 39 37.23 -19.25 -32.64
CA LYS A 39 38.43 -20.10 -32.66
C LYS A 39 39.55 -19.49 -31.82
N PHE A 40 40.09 -20.28 -30.91
CA PHE A 40 41.22 -19.92 -30.06
C PHE A 40 42.47 -20.68 -30.49
N TYR A 41 43.45 -19.96 -31.05
CA TYR A 41 44.77 -20.47 -31.37
C TYR A 41 45.67 -20.33 -30.14
N VAL A 42 45.97 -21.46 -29.52
CA VAL A 42 46.58 -21.54 -28.20
C VAL A 42 47.69 -22.61 -28.20
N HIS A 43 48.27 -22.80 -27.02
CA HIS A 43 49.42 -23.66 -26.78
C HIS A 43 49.03 -24.77 -25.79
N LYS A 44 49.39 -26.02 -26.05
CA LYS A 44 49.07 -27.20 -25.22
C LYS A 44 49.57 -27.02 -23.78
N PHE A 45 50.87 -26.75 -23.61
CA PHE A 45 51.49 -26.78 -22.28
C PHE A 45 50.80 -25.88 -21.23
N PRO A 46 50.55 -24.58 -21.47
CA PRO A 46 49.88 -23.72 -20.50
C PRO A 46 48.49 -24.21 -20.11
N LEU A 47 47.71 -24.71 -21.06
CA LEU A 47 46.32 -25.11 -20.84
C LEU A 47 46.22 -26.49 -20.19
N LEU A 48 46.97 -27.47 -20.72
CA LEU A 48 46.96 -28.83 -20.24
C LEU A 48 47.56 -28.93 -18.83
N SER A 49 48.50 -28.08 -18.45
CA SER A 49 49.03 -28.09 -17.07
C SER A 49 48.00 -27.70 -16.00
N LYS A 50 46.84 -27.14 -16.37
CA LYS A 50 45.84 -26.63 -15.41
C LYS A 50 44.41 -27.12 -15.64
N SER A 51 44.09 -27.70 -16.78
CA SER A 51 42.75 -28.21 -17.10
C SER A 51 42.78 -29.72 -17.32
N TYR A 52 42.15 -30.46 -16.42
CA TYR A 52 42.05 -31.91 -16.53
C TYR A 52 41.15 -32.34 -17.70
N ARG A 53 40.07 -31.59 -17.98
CA ARG A 53 39.21 -31.87 -19.12
C ARG A 53 39.94 -31.72 -20.45
N LEU A 54 40.74 -30.66 -20.63
CA LEU A 54 41.52 -30.49 -21.86
C LEU A 54 42.58 -31.58 -22.01
N GLN A 55 43.20 -32.06 -20.92
CA GLN A 55 44.11 -33.22 -20.97
C GLN A 55 43.40 -34.45 -21.54
N LYS A 56 42.18 -34.75 -21.05
CA LYS A 56 41.37 -35.86 -21.56
C LYS A 56 41.02 -35.69 -23.03
N LEU A 57 40.56 -34.50 -23.41
CA LEU A 57 40.13 -34.23 -24.79
C LEU A 57 41.29 -34.39 -25.79
N VAL A 58 42.47 -33.85 -25.47
CA VAL A 58 43.69 -34.04 -26.29
C VAL A 58 44.13 -35.50 -26.32
N ALA A 59 43.98 -36.26 -25.24
CA ALA A 59 44.33 -37.68 -25.22
C ALA A 59 43.37 -38.54 -26.06
N CYS A 60 42.15 -38.07 -26.31
CA CYS A 60 41.13 -38.78 -27.09
C CYS A 60 41.07 -38.37 -28.58
N THR A 61 41.79 -37.34 -29.02
CA THR A 61 41.84 -36.93 -30.43
C THR A 61 42.79 -37.83 -31.21
N ASN A 62 42.31 -38.43 -32.31
CA ASN A 62 43.11 -39.23 -33.25
C ASN A 62 44.04 -38.32 -34.06
N GLU A 63 45.23 -38.81 -34.43
CA GLU A 63 46.29 -38.06 -35.12
C GLU A 63 45.87 -37.40 -36.46
N GLU A 64 44.73 -37.81 -37.05
CA GLU A 64 44.23 -37.30 -38.34
C GLU A 64 43.47 -35.96 -38.24
N ASN A 65 42.86 -35.65 -37.08
CA ASN A 65 42.16 -34.38 -36.83
C ASN A 65 43.08 -33.49 -35.99
N GLY A 66 44.10 -32.92 -36.63
CA GLY A 66 45.18 -32.18 -35.94
C GLY A 66 44.67 -31.23 -34.86
N ASP A 67 45.03 -31.51 -33.60
CA ASP A 67 44.94 -30.69 -32.37
C ASP A 67 43.77 -29.68 -32.21
N GLU A 68 42.65 -29.91 -32.90
CA GLU A 68 41.45 -29.06 -32.89
C GLU A 68 40.39 -29.67 -31.97
N ILE A 69 40.03 -28.92 -30.93
CA ILE A 69 39.10 -29.35 -29.87
C ILE A 69 37.85 -28.48 -29.90
N ASN A 70 36.68 -29.11 -29.86
CA ASN A 70 35.40 -28.41 -29.84
C ASN A 70 34.79 -28.45 -28.43
N ILE A 71 34.48 -27.28 -27.85
CA ILE A 71 33.84 -27.12 -26.53
C ILE A 71 32.71 -26.07 -26.59
N HIS A 72 31.73 -26.30 -27.46
CA HIS A 72 30.62 -25.37 -27.68
C HIS A 72 29.69 -25.18 -26.47
N ASP A 73 29.71 -26.11 -25.51
CA ASP A 73 28.84 -26.16 -24.34
C ASP A 73 29.45 -25.49 -23.08
N ILE A 74 30.62 -24.84 -23.20
CA ILE A 74 31.23 -24.19 -22.05
C ILE A 74 30.34 -23.04 -21.51
N PRO A 75 30.00 -23.05 -20.21
CA PRO A 75 29.17 -22.01 -19.61
C PRO A 75 29.85 -20.64 -19.69
N GLY A 76 29.11 -19.64 -20.18
CA GLY A 76 29.63 -18.27 -20.38
C GLY A 76 30.38 -18.07 -21.70
N GLY A 77 30.48 -19.12 -22.52
CA GLY A 77 30.96 -19.04 -23.89
C GLY A 77 32.42 -18.56 -24.03
N PRO A 78 32.76 -17.94 -25.17
CA PRO A 78 34.13 -17.55 -25.49
C PRO A 78 34.77 -16.62 -24.45
N ALA A 79 34.01 -15.68 -23.90
CA ALA A 79 34.51 -14.72 -22.91
C ALA A 79 34.93 -15.40 -21.60
N ALA A 80 34.18 -16.42 -21.15
CA ALA A 80 34.52 -17.18 -19.96
C ALA A 80 35.70 -18.12 -20.21
N PHE A 81 35.77 -18.74 -21.40
CA PHE A 81 36.92 -19.52 -21.82
C PHE A 81 38.20 -18.67 -21.85
N GLU A 82 38.14 -17.47 -22.44
CA GLU A 82 39.29 -16.55 -22.52
C GLU A 82 39.83 -16.20 -21.13
N VAL A 83 38.96 -16.01 -20.13
CA VAL A 83 39.34 -15.81 -18.73
C VAL A 83 40.12 -17.02 -18.17
N CYS A 84 39.63 -18.24 -18.40
CA CYS A 84 40.32 -19.46 -17.99
C CYS A 84 41.66 -19.63 -18.72
N ALA A 85 41.70 -19.37 -20.02
CA ALA A 85 42.92 -19.46 -20.83
C ALA A 85 43.97 -18.44 -20.36
N LYS A 86 43.61 -17.18 -20.15
CA LYS A 86 44.53 -16.16 -19.60
C LYS A 86 45.12 -16.58 -18.25
N PHE A 87 44.31 -17.18 -17.38
CA PHE A 87 44.81 -17.75 -16.12
C PHE A 87 45.85 -18.86 -16.37
N CYS A 88 45.61 -19.74 -17.35
CA CYS A 88 46.55 -20.78 -17.76
C CYS A 88 47.91 -20.24 -18.22
N TYR A 89 47.93 -19.13 -18.96
CA TYR A 89 49.17 -18.47 -19.36
C TYR A 89 49.86 -17.66 -18.24
N GLY A 90 49.21 -17.47 -17.09
CA GLY A 90 49.66 -16.57 -16.05
C GLY A 90 49.48 -15.08 -16.41
N MET A 91 48.63 -14.79 -17.39
CA MET A 91 48.27 -13.44 -17.80
C MET A 91 47.35 -12.79 -16.78
N THR A 92 47.36 -11.46 -16.78
CA THR A 92 46.54 -10.66 -15.89
C THR A 92 45.05 -10.85 -16.20
N VAL A 93 44.27 -11.28 -15.21
CA VAL A 93 42.81 -11.37 -15.27
C VAL A 93 42.21 -10.66 -14.07
N THR A 94 41.17 -9.85 -14.29
CA THR A 94 40.45 -9.18 -13.20
C THR A 94 39.07 -9.81 -13.03
N LEU A 95 38.84 -10.43 -11.88
CA LEU A 95 37.55 -10.98 -11.49
C LEU A 95 36.79 -10.00 -10.59
N ASN A 96 35.50 -9.86 -10.81
CA ASN A 96 34.57 -9.01 -10.06
C ASN A 96 33.17 -9.64 -10.05
N ALA A 97 32.21 -9.00 -9.38
CA ALA A 97 30.85 -9.54 -9.25
C ALA A 97 30.09 -9.79 -10.57
N TYR A 98 30.48 -9.14 -11.69
CA TYR A 98 29.81 -9.32 -12.98
C TYR A 98 30.32 -10.54 -13.77
N ASN A 99 31.58 -10.92 -13.59
CA ASN A 99 32.21 -11.98 -14.40
C ASN A 99 32.61 -13.24 -13.60
N VAL A 100 32.64 -13.16 -12.27
CA VAL A 100 33.13 -14.26 -11.41
C VAL A 100 32.29 -15.53 -11.54
N VAL A 101 30.97 -15.41 -11.77
CA VAL A 101 30.08 -16.57 -11.94
C VAL A 101 30.40 -17.31 -13.23
N ALA A 102 30.55 -16.58 -14.34
CA ALA A 102 30.93 -17.14 -15.63
C ALA A 102 32.27 -17.87 -15.53
N ALA A 103 33.27 -17.22 -14.93
CA ALA A 103 34.59 -17.80 -14.70
C ALA A 103 34.53 -19.05 -13.80
N ARG A 104 33.71 -19.04 -12.74
CA ARG A 104 33.55 -20.20 -11.84
C ARG A 104 32.93 -21.40 -12.54
N CYS A 105 31.91 -21.17 -13.37
CA CYS A 105 31.24 -22.23 -14.13
C CYS A 105 32.16 -22.78 -15.24
N ALA A 106 32.86 -21.91 -15.97
CA ALA A 106 33.81 -22.33 -17.00
C ALA A 106 35.00 -23.09 -16.41
N ALA A 107 35.51 -22.66 -15.25
CA ALA A 107 36.57 -23.37 -14.55
C ALA A 107 36.12 -24.75 -14.06
N GLU A 108 34.87 -24.89 -13.60
CA GLU A 108 34.28 -26.20 -13.28
C GLU A 108 34.20 -27.09 -14.52
N TYR A 109 33.65 -26.56 -15.61
CA TYR A 109 33.56 -27.28 -16.87
C TYR A 109 34.94 -27.76 -17.34
N LEU A 110 35.97 -26.93 -17.24
CA LEU A 110 37.34 -27.27 -17.62
C LEU A 110 38.08 -28.13 -16.56
N GLU A 111 37.42 -28.51 -15.47
CA GLU A 111 37.97 -29.33 -14.39
C GLU A 111 39.28 -28.74 -13.82
N MET A 112 39.30 -27.42 -13.58
CA MET A 112 40.47 -26.67 -13.09
C MET A 112 40.62 -26.75 -11.56
N TYR A 113 40.74 -27.98 -11.06
CA TYR A 113 40.80 -28.30 -9.64
C TYR A 113 42.18 -28.07 -9.02
N GLU A 114 42.21 -27.91 -7.69
CA GLU A 114 43.45 -27.82 -6.92
C GLU A 114 44.29 -29.11 -6.97
N THR A 115 43.65 -30.26 -7.26
CA THR A 115 44.34 -31.55 -7.47
C THR A 115 45.19 -31.57 -8.73
N VAL A 116 44.90 -30.71 -9.72
CA VAL A 116 45.67 -30.60 -10.97
C VAL A 116 46.86 -29.67 -10.79
N GLU A 117 46.63 -28.49 -10.21
CA GLU A 117 47.67 -27.51 -9.87
C GLU A 117 47.35 -26.87 -8.52
N LYS A 118 48.35 -26.76 -7.63
CA LYS A 118 48.14 -26.12 -6.34
C LYS A 118 47.70 -24.66 -6.53
N GLY A 119 46.56 -24.30 -5.94
CA GLY A 119 45.97 -22.98 -6.09
C GLY A 119 45.44 -22.70 -7.51
N ASN A 120 44.89 -23.71 -8.19
CA ASN A 120 44.21 -23.56 -9.47
C ASN A 120 43.00 -22.61 -9.40
N LEU A 121 42.41 -22.31 -10.57
CA LEU A 121 41.41 -21.25 -10.73
C LEU A 121 40.17 -21.43 -9.85
N ILE A 122 39.64 -22.66 -9.73
CA ILE A 122 38.46 -22.93 -8.89
C ILE A 122 38.72 -22.51 -7.44
N TYR A 123 39.83 -22.96 -6.85
CA TYR A 123 40.20 -22.63 -5.47
C TYR A 123 40.33 -21.11 -5.28
N LYS A 124 41.01 -20.41 -6.19
CA LYS A 124 41.16 -18.95 -6.08
C LYS A 124 39.83 -18.22 -6.17
N ILE A 125 38.94 -18.66 -7.06
CA ILE A 125 37.61 -18.08 -7.19
C ILE A 125 36.79 -18.33 -5.92
N GLU A 126 36.82 -19.53 -5.36
CA GLU A 126 36.09 -19.87 -4.12
C GLU A 126 36.56 -19.05 -2.93
N VAL A 127 37.88 -18.84 -2.80
CA VAL A 127 38.45 -17.93 -1.80
C VAL A 127 37.93 -16.51 -2.02
N PHE A 128 37.92 -16.00 -3.26
CA PHE A 128 37.42 -14.65 -3.55
C PHE A 128 35.92 -14.50 -3.26
N LEU A 129 35.11 -15.48 -3.68
CA LEU A 129 33.68 -15.50 -3.42
C LEU A 129 33.39 -15.45 -1.91
N THR A 130 34.04 -16.32 -1.13
CA THR A 130 33.81 -16.47 0.32
C THR A 130 34.39 -15.32 1.14
N SER A 131 35.60 -14.86 0.82
CA SER A 131 36.31 -13.85 1.60
C SER A 131 35.89 -12.42 1.25
N SER A 132 35.42 -12.17 0.03
CA SER A 132 35.21 -10.81 -0.48
C SER A 132 33.77 -10.58 -0.96
N ILE A 133 33.31 -11.34 -1.95
CA ILE A 133 32.00 -11.10 -2.58
C ILE A 133 30.87 -11.32 -1.59
N PHE A 134 30.80 -12.50 -0.96
CA PHE A 134 29.75 -12.84 0.00
C PHE A 134 29.83 -12.01 1.29
N ARG A 135 30.91 -11.25 1.51
CA ARG A 135 31.03 -10.29 2.61
C ARG A 135 30.58 -8.88 2.24
N SER A 136 30.39 -8.59 0.95
CA SER A 136 29.88 -7.31 0.45
C SER A 136 28.36 -7.37 0.25
N TRP A 137 27.63 -6.30 0.55
CA TRP A 137 26.18 -6.24 0.30
C TRP A 137 25.88 -6.17 -1.20
N LYS A 138 26.41 -5.14 -1.88
CA LYS A 138 26.16 -4.89 -3.29
C LYS A 138 26.73 -5.98 -4.19
N ASP A 139 27.93 -6.48 -3.91
CA ASP A 139 28.54 -7.50 -4.77
C ASP A 139 27.78 -8.85 -4.67
N SER A 140 27.23 -9.22 -3.50
CA SER A 140 26.36 -10.41 -3.38
C SER A 140 25.09 -10.30 -4.21
N ILE A 141 24.47 -9.12 -4.27
CA ILE A 141 23.26 -8.87 -5.08
C ILE A 141 23.59 -8.95 -6.57
N ILE A 142 24.69 -8.33 -7.00
CA ILE A 142 25.14 -8.38 -8.39
C ILE A 142 25.44 -9.83 -8.81
N VAL A 143 26.19 -10.58 -7.99
CA VAL A 143 26.45 -12.01 -8.28
C VAL A 143 25.14 -12.78 -8.40
N LEU A 144 24.20 -12.59 -7.47
CA LEU A 144 22.89 -13.24 -7.54
C LEU A 144 22.17 -12.94 -8.85
N GLN A 145 22.19 -11.69 -9.34
CA GLN A 145 21.59 -11.31 -10.63
C GLN A 145 22.26 -12.03 -11.82
N THR A 146 23.59 -12.18 -11.80
CA THR A 146 24.32 -12.84 -12.89
C THR A 146 24.03 -14.34 -13.00
N THR A 147 23.60 -15.00 -11.92
CA THR A 147 23.35 -16.47 -11.91
C THR A 147 22.26 -16.92 -12.88
N LYS A 148 21.35 -16.03 -13.31
CA LYS A 148 20.24 -16.36 -14.22
C LYS A 148 20.70 -16.99 -15.54
N GLY A 149 21.87 -16.60 -16.05
CA GLY A 149 22.41 -17.12 -17.31
C GLY A 149 23.16 -18.45 -17.20
N PHE A 150 23.29 -19.02 -16.01
CA PHE A 150 24.21 -20.14 -15.71
C PHE A 150 23.53 -21.28 -14.95
N PHE A 151 22.23 -21.49 -15.14
CA PHE A 151 21.52 -22.65 -14.62
C PHE A 151 21.80 -23.90 -15.48
N PRO A 152 21.96 -25.11 -14.91
CA PRO A 152 21.86 -25.49 -13.49
C PRO A 152 23.15 -25.31 -12.67
N TRP A 153 24.29 -25.01 -13.30
CA TRP A 153 25.61 -24.94 -12.66
C TRP A 153 25.63 -24.12 -11.36
N CYS A 154 24.98 -22.96 -11.33
CA CYS A 154 24.99 -22.11 -10.12
C CYS A 154 24.28 -22.72 -8.90
N GLU A 155 23.32 -23.63 -9.09
CA GLU A 155 22.69 -24.37 -7.98
C GLU A 155 23.58 -25.50 -7.48
N GLU A 156 24.14 -26.28 -8.40
CA GLU A 156 25.04 -27.40 -8.08
C GLU A 156 26.29 -26.92 -7.35
N LEU A 157 26.83 -25.78 -7.80
CA LEU A 157 27.97 -25.10 -7.20
C LEU A 157 27.60 -24.26 -5.95
N LYS A 158 26.32 -24.27 -5.53
CA LYS A 158 25.81 -23.58 -4.34
C LYS A 158 26.05 -22.07 -4.31
N ILE A 159 26.37 -21.46 -5.44
CA ILE A 159 26.61 -20.00 -5.57
C ILE A 159 25.35 -19.24 -5.17
N VAL A 160 24.19 -19.70 -5.65
CA VAL A 160 22.90 -19.06 -5.36
C VAL A 160 22.60 -19.13 -3.87
N SER A 161 22.71 -20.29 -3.23
CA SER A 161 22.48 -20.44 -1.79
C SER A 161 23.39 -19.55 -0.95
N HIS A 162 24.69 -19.46 -1.29
CA HIS A 162 25.61 -18.60 -0.56
C HIS A 162 25.29 -17.10 -0.73
N CYS A 163 24.87 -16.68 -1.92
CA CYS A 163 24.37 -15.32 -2.14
C CYS A 163 23.11 -15.03 -1.31
N LEU A 164 22.12 -15.93 -1.33
CA LEU A 164 20.88 -15.79 -0.56
C LEU A 164 21.18 -15.71 0.94
N ASP A 165 22.06 -16.56 1.44
CA ASP A 165 22.46 -16.55 2.84
C ASP A 165 23.20 -15.26 3.22
N SER A 166 24.12 -14.81 2.38
CA SER A 166 24.84 -13.55 2.55
C SER A 166 23.90 -12.35 2.61
N VAL A 167 22.99 -12.23 1.64
CA VAL A 167 22.01 -11.14 1.57
C VAL A 167 21.08 -11.20 2.77
N ALA A 168 20.51 -12.37 3.08
CA ALA A 168 19.59 -12.50 4.21
C ALA A 168 20.26 -12.22 5.56
N SER A 169 21.51 -12.67 5.76
CA SER A 169 22.27 -12.36 6.98
C SER A 169 22.53 -10.85 7.15
N LYS A 170 22.87 -10.15 6.07
CA LYS A 170 23.12 -8.71 6.11
C LYS A 170 21.84 -7.91 6.31
N ALA A 171 20.76 -8.25 5.60
CA ALA A 171 19.46 -7.61 5.76
C ALA A 171 18.97 -7.74 7.21
N SER A 172 19.20 -8.89 7.85
CA SER A 172 18.86 -9.14 9.26
C SER A 172 19.87 -8.62 10.28
N THR A 173 20.84 -7.79 9.87
CA THR A 173 21.80 -7.18 10.80
C THR A 173 21.17 -5.96 11.46
N ASP A 174 21.44 -5.78 12.75
CA ASP A 174 21.02 -4.60 13.50
C ASP A 174 21.52 -3.32 12.80
N THR A 175 20.66 -2.32 12.68
CA THR A 175 20.93 -1.09 11.94
C THR A 175 22.12 -0.33 12.53
N SER A 176 22.38 -0.50 13.83
CA SER A 176 23.55 0.06 14.52
C SER A 176 24.90 -0.49 14.01
N LYS A 177 24.89 -1.68 13.40
CA LYS A 177 26.09 -2.40 12.91
C LYS A 177 26.26 -2.31 11.40
N VAL A 178 25.40 -1.57 10.71
CA VAL A 178 25.47 -1.40 9.25
C VAL A 178 26.55 -0.35 8.95
N ASP A 179 27.72 -0.82 8.52
CA ASP A 179 28.87 0.01 8.16
C ASP A 179 29.17 0.00 6.64
N TRP A 180 28.35 -0.69 5.85
CA TRP A 180 28.49 -0.82 4.40
C TRP A 180 27.58 0.12 3.61
N SER A 181 27.92 0.36 2.34
CA SER A 181 27.14 1.22 1.44
C SER A 181 25.82 0.56 1.01
N TYR A 182 24.72 1.30 1.07
CA TYR A 182 23.40 0.91 0.58
C TYR A 182 22.76 2.05 -0.23
N THR A 183 21.74 1.74 -1.02
CA THR A 183 20.97 2.76 -1.76
C THR A 183 19.72 3.14 -0.98
N TYR A 184 19.53 4.41 -0.66
CA TYR A 184 18.34 4.89 0.04
C TYR A 184 17.86 6.22 -0.55
N ASN A 185 16.66 6.20 -1.14
CA ASN A 185 16.04 7.38 -1.71
C ASN A 185 15.00 7.95 -0.73
N HIS A 186 15.39 8.94 0.06
CA HIS A 186 14.52 9.67 1.00
C HIS A 186 13.23 10.25 0.39
N LYS A 187 13.14 10.35 -0.95
CA LYS A 187 12.05 11.02 -1.66
C LYS A 187 10.90 10.11 -2.14
N LYS A 188 10.98 8.78 -1.98
CA LYS A 188 9.98 7.86 -2.58
C LYS A 188 8.96 7.23 -1.62
N LEU A 189 9.17 7.34 -0.30
CA LEU A 189 8.23 6.81 0.71
C LEU A 189 7.31 7.88 1.32
N LEU A 190 7.63 9.17 1.15
CA LEU A 190 6.79 10.29 1.57
C LEU A 190 6.08 10.89 0.36
N SER A 191 4.93 10.32 -0.02
CA SER A 191 3.97 11.02 -0.88
C SER A 191 2.54 10.69 -0.44
N GLU A 192 2.06 11.44 0.55
CA GLU A 192 0.67 11.86 0.76
C GLU A 192 0.68 12.75 2.00
N ASN A 193 1.10 14.01 1.82
CA ASN A 193 0.77 15.21 2.59
C ASN A 193 1.91 16.22 2.43
N GLU A 194 1.71 17.21 1.57
CA GLU A 194 2.48 18.45 1.63
C GLU A 194 2.17 19.16 2.95
N ILE A 195 3.20 19.50 3.71
CA ILE A 195 3.52 20.85 4.20
C ILE A 195 4.71 20.71 5.17
N ASP A 196 5.73 21.53 4.91
CA ASP A 196 6.83 21.92 5.79
C ASP A 196 8.05 20.98 5.91
N LEU A 197 9.17 21.39 5.30
CA LEU A 197 10.33 21.93 6.01
C LEU A 197 11.56 21.92 5.09
N HIS A 198 11.99 23.11 4.72
CA HIS A 198 13.38 23.39 4.39
C HIS A 198 14.20 23.25 5.68
N CYS A 199 14.99 22.19 5.83
CA CYS A 199 16.04 22.16 6.84
C CYS A 199 17.31 21.45 6.34
N ASP A 200 18.29 22.28 6.02
CA ASP A 200 19.73 22.18 6.28
C ASP A 200 20.39 20.80 6.35
N VAL A 201 21.22 20.60 5.33
CA VAL A 201 22.31 19.63 5.20
C VAL A 201 23.41 19.94 6.23
N VAL A 202 23.22 19.63 7.53
CA VAL A 202 24.36 19.57 8.47
C VAL A 202 24.10 18.55 9.61
N ASN A 203 24.88 17.47 9.61
CA ASN A 203 25.26 16.62 10.75
C ASN A 203 24.21 16.31 11.84
N LYS A 204 23.26 15.42 11.53
CA LYS A 204 22.76 14.47 12.54
C LYS A 204 23.30 13.09 12.20
N GLN A 205 23.87 12.39 13.18
CA GLN A 205 24.24 10.98 13.05
C GLN A 205 23.04 10.22 12.48
N GLN A 206 23.10 9.91 11.19
CA GLN A 206 21.96 9.39 10.45
C GLN A 206 21.82 7.93 10.86
N LEU A 207 20.93 7.66 11.83
CA LEU A 207 20.54 6.30 12.16
C LEU A 207 20.13 5.61 10.85
N VAL A 208 20.74 4.46 10.56
CA VAL A 208 20.42 3.67 9.38
C VAL A 208 18.93 3.29 9.47
N PRO A 209 18.10 3.65 8.48
CA PRO A 209 16.68 3.30 8.46
C PRO A 209 16.47 1.80 8.53
N GLY A 210 15.39 1.32 9.18
CA GLY A 210 15.11 -0.12 9.29
C GLY A 210 14.87 -0.84 7.95
N ASP A 211 14.56 -0.08 6.92
CA ASP A 211 14.26 -0.48 5.54
C ASP A 211 15.39 -0.18 4.55
N TRP A 212 16.61 0.13 5.03
CA TRP A 212 17.78 0.48 4.21
C TRP A 212 18.09 -0.49 3.05
N TRP A 213 17.73 -1.76 3.21
CA TRP A 213 18.00 -2.86 2.27
C TRP A 213 16.96 -2.98 1.15
N VAL A 214 15.80 -2.33 1.27
CA VAL A 214 14.63 -2.56 0.42
C VAL A 214 14.88 -2.14 -1.03
N GLU A 215 15.41 -0.94 -1.24
CA GLU A 215 15.59 -0.35 -2.57
C GLU A 215 16.56 -1.18 -3.44
N ASP A 216 17.67 -1.63 -2.86
CA ASP A 216 18.67 -2.45 -3.57
C ASP A 216 18.08 -3.80 -4.03
N LEU A 217 17.18 -4.40 -3.24
CA LEU A 217 16.51 -5.65 -3.62
C LEU A 217 15.40 -5.46 -4.65
N CYS A 218 14.85 -4.25 -4.80
CA CYS A 218 13.80 -3.99 -5.78
C CYS A 218 14.25 -4.15 -7.24
N GLU A 219 15.57 -4.10 -7.48
CA GLU A 219 16.17 -4.33 -8.80
C GLU A 219 16.25 -5.82 -9.18
N LEU A 220 15.96 -6.75 -8.26
CA LEU A 220 15.93 -8.18 -8.56
C LEU A 220 14.72 -8.59 -9.41
N HIS A 221 14.92 -9.58 -10.30
CA HIS A 221 13.84 -10.29 -10.97
C HIS A 221 12.95 -11.01 -9.94
N ILE A 222 11.67 -11.20 -10.25
CA ILE A 222 10.68 -11.73 -9.30
C ILE A 222 11.07 -13.09 -8.71
N ASP A 223 11.66 -14.00 -9.50
CA ASP A 223 12.10 -15.31 -9.01
C ASP A 223 13.23 -15.21 -7.97
N LEU A 224 14.22 -14.35 -8.24
CA LEU A 224 15.34 -14.11 -7.32
C LEU A 224 14.85 -13.36 -6.08
N TYR A 225 13.97 -12.37 -6.27
CA TYR A 225 13.37 -11.62 -5.17
C TYR A 225 12.55 -12.52 -4.24
N LYS A 226 11.72 -13.41 -4.81
CA LYS A 226 10.96 -14.44 -4.08
C LYS A 226 11.89 -15.29 -3.22
N ARG A 227 12.99 -15.77 -3.78
CA ARG A 227 13.99 -16.57 -3.05
C ARG A 227 14.64 -15.77 -1.93
N VAL A 228 15.07 -14.53 -2.19
CA VAL A 228 15.67 -13.66 -1.16
C VAL A 228 14.71 -13.39 -0.01
N ILE A 229 13.47 -12.97 -0.29
CA ILE A 229 12.49 -12.70 0.76
C ILE A 229 12.14 -13.98 1.52
N THR A 230 12.03 -15.12 0.84
CA THR A 230 11.80 -16.42 1.50
C THR A 230 12.97 -16.74 2.45
N THR A 231 14.21 -16.58 2.01
CA THR A 231 15.39 -16.80 2.86
C THR A 231 15.41 -15.84 4.07
N ILE A 232 15.10 -14.56 3.86
CA ILE A 232 14.99 -13.57 4.95
C ILE A 232 13.91 -14.01 5.97
N LYS A 233 12.74 -14.43 5.49
CA LYS A 233 11.65 -14.96 6.34
C LYS A 233 12.11 -16.18 7.14
N THR A 234 12.79 -17.13 6.51
CA THR A 234 13.26 -18.36 7.19
C THR A 234 14.31 -18.08 8.27
N LYS A 235 15.06 -16.97 8.17
CA LYS A 235 16.00 -16.56 9.24
C LYS A 235 15.31 -15.98 10.47
N GLY A 236 14.05 -15.55 10.36
CA GLY A 236 13.20 -15.16 11.48
C GLY A 236 13.64 -13.91 12.26
N ARG A 237 14.65 -13.17 11.79
CA ARG A 237 15.22 -12.00 12.50
C ARG A 237 14.61 -10.66 12.07
N MET A 238 13.76 -10.65 11.04
CA MET A 238 13.17 -9.44 10.47
C MET A 238 11.73 -9.29 10.94
N SER A 239 11.29 -8.07 11.25
CA SER A 239 9.89 -7.82 11.60
C SER A 239 8.98 -8.02 10.38
N ALA A 240 7.74 -8.46 10.64
CA ALA A 240 6.71 -8.60 9.61
C ALA A 240 6.47 -7.28 8.87
N GLU A 241 6.51 -6.15 9.59
CA GLU A 241 6.36 -4.79 9.05
C GLU A 241 7.45 -4.45 8.03
N ALA A 242 8.72 -4.73 8.33
CA ALA A 242 9.83 -4.45 7.40
C ALA A 242 9.72 -5.29 6.13
N ILE A 243 9.27 -6.55 6.24
CA ILE A 243 8.99 -7.41 5.09
C ILE A 243 7.81 -6.84 4.29
N GLY A 244 6.76 -6.40 4.96
CA GLY A 244 5.59 -5.76 4.33
C GLY A 244 5.94 -4.53 3.52
N GLU A 245 6.73 -3.62 4.10
CA GLU A 245 7.21 -2.42 3.40
C GLU A 245 8.13 -2.78 2.23
N ALA A 246 8.97 -3.82 2.36
CA ALA A 246 9.78 -4.31 1.25
C ALA A 246 8.94 -4.81 0.07
N LEU A 247 7.89 -5.59 0.35
CA LEU A 247 6.96 -6.10 -0.66
C LEU A 247 6.18 -4.95 -1.33
N LYS A 248 5.75 -3.97 -0.54
CA LYS A 248 5.05 -2.77 -1.04
C LYS A 248 5.95 -1.94 -1.95
N ALA A 249 7.20 -1.70 -1.55
CA ALA A 249 8.17 -1.00 -2.39
C ALA A 249 8.44 -1.75 -3.70
N TYR A 250 8.59 -3.07 -3.63
CA TYR A 250 8.79 -3.91 -4.80
C TYR A 250 7.62 -3.81 -5.79
N VAL A 251 6.39 -3.96 -5.29
CA VAL A 251 5.16 -3.82 -6.08
C VAL A 251 5.06 -2.44 -6.72
N ASN A 252 5.27 -1.37 -5.96
CA ASN A 252 5.22 0.01 -6.47
C ASN A 252 6.24 0.26 -7.59
N ARG A 253 7.40 -0.43 -7.55
CA ARG A 253 8.44 -0.30 -8.59
C ARG A 253 8.16 -1.15 -9.82
N ARG A 254 7.57 -2.34 -9.64
CA ARG A 254 7.40 -3.34 -10.72
C ARG A 254 6.03 -3.32 -11.39
N LEU A 255 5.00 -2.76 -10.74
CA LEU A 255 3.65 -2.60 -11.28
C LEU A 255 3.37 -1.11 -11.57
N PRO A 256 3.50 -0.67 -12.84
CA PRO A 256 3.24 0.72 -13.18
C PRO A 256 1.77 1.09 -12.94
N GLY A 257 1.56 2.24 -12.28
CA GLY A 257 0.21 2.75 -11.99
C GLY A 257 -0.50 2.06 -10.81
N PHE A 258 0.15 1.12 -10.11
CA PHE A 258 -0.37 0.50 -8.89
C PHE A 258 -0.78 1.52 -7.82
N SER A 259 0.03 2.55 -7.61
CA SER A 259 -0.28 3.62 -6.64
C SER A 259 -1.48 4.47 -7.04
N LYS A 260 -1.84 4.51 -8.32
CA LYS A 260 -2.96 5.30 -8.88
C LYS A 260 -4.22 4.47 -9.15
N GLY A 261 -4.22 3.18 -8.78
CA GLY A 261 -5.36 2.28 -8.99
C GLY A 261 -5.66 1.95 -10.45
N LYS A 262 -4.73 2.23 -11.38
CA LYS A 262 -4.83 1.88 -12.81
C LYS A 262 -3.55 1.20 -13.25
N ILE A 263 -3.61 -0.11 -13.48
CA ILE A 263 -2.45 -0.86 -13.96
C ILE A 263 -2.23 -0.51 -15.42
N GLN A 264 -1.07 0.07 -15.72
CA GLN A 264 -0.66 0.40 -17.08
C GLN A 264 0.50 -0.53 -17.47
N GLY A 265 0.35 -1.32 -18.52
CA GLY A 265 1.48 -2.08 -19.06
C GLY A 265 1.11 -3.11 -20.11
N SER A 266 2.16 -3.59 -20.79
CA SER A 266 2.06 -4.39 -22.02
C SER A 266 1.97 -5.91 -21.78
N ASP A 267 2.17 -6.39 -20.54
CA ASP A 267 2.25 -7.83 -20.23
C ASP A 267 1.46 -8.19 -18.96
N PRO A 268 0.17 -8.54 -19.10
CA PRO A 268 -0.69 -8.88 -17.97
C PRO A 268 -0.30 -10.21 -17.30
N GLU A 269 0.28 -11.16 -18.04
CA GLU A 269 0.69 -12.46 -17.50
C GLU A 269 1.83 -12.33 -16.49
N LYS A 270 2.84 -11.53 -16.83
CA LYS A 270 3.94 -11.22 -15.91
C LYS A 270 3.45 -10.53 -14.64
N TYR A 271 2.49 -9.62 -14.77
CA TYR A 271 1.91 -8.93 -13.62
C TYR A 271 1.04 -9.84 -12.76
N ARG A 272 0.31 -10.77 -13.37
CA ARG A 272 -0.45 -11.81 -12.67
C ARG A 272 0.49 -12.69 -11.84
N TYR A 273 1.58 -13.17 -12.44
CA TYR A 273 2.60 -13.95 -11.73
C TYR A 273 3.22 -13.17 -10.57
N LEU A 274 3.46 -11.87 -10.76
CA LEU A 274 3.99 -11.00 -9.71
C LEU A 274 2.99 -10.86 -8.54
N VAL A 275 1.72 -10.55 -8.81
CA VAL A 275 0.70 -10.40 -7.75
C VAL A 275 0.50 -11.71 -7.00
N ASP A 276 0.46 -12.84 -7.69
CA ASP A 276 0.37 -14.17 -7.08
C ASP A 276 1.59 -14.42 -6.17
N THR A 277 2.80 -14.24 -6.69
CA THR A 277 4.04 -14.42 -5.92
C THR A 277 4.10 -13.53 -4.69
N ILE A 278 3.75 -12.24 -4.81
CA ILE A 278 3.74 -11.30 -3.68
C ILE A 278 2.71 -11.74 -2.63
N THR A 279 1.52 -12.19 -3.04
CA THR A 279 0.47 -12.66 -2.12
C THR A 279 0.97 -13.79 -1.23
N TRP A 280 1.74 -14.74 -1.78
CA TRP A 280 2.34 -15.83 -0.99
C TRP A 280 3.55 -15.40 -0.15
N LEU A 281 4.21 -14.30 -0.49
CA LEU A 281 5.31 -13.73 0.29
C LEU A 281 4.84 -12.86 1.46
N LEU A 282 3.60 -12.36 1.44
CA LEU A 282 3.04 -11.51 2.51
C LEU A 282 3.20 -12.18 3.91
N PRO A 283 3.61 -11.42 4.94
CA PRO A 283 3.64 -11.89 6.33
C PRO A 283 2.29 -12.45 6.79
N LYS A 284 2.31 -13.47 7.65
CA LYS A 284 1.08 -14.09 8.17
C LYS A 284 0.56 -13.33 9.40
N GLU A 285 1.43 -12.59 10.05
CA GLU A 285 1.15 -11.81 11.24
C GLU A 285 0.21 -10.65 10.92
N LYS A 286 -0.75 -10.41 11.82
CA LYS A 286 -1.60 -9.22 11.77
C LYS A 286 -0.72 -7.96 11.90
N ASN A 287 -1.04 -6.92 11.15
CA ASN A 287 -0.29 -5.64 11.07
C ASN A 287 1.05 -5.70 10.33
N GLY A 288 1.46 -6.84 9.77
CA GLY A 288 2.70 -6.90 8.98
C GLY A 288 2.66 -6.04 7.71
N VAL A 289 1.46 -5.68 7.23
CA VAL A 289 1.26 -4.89 6.02
C VAL A 289 0.04 -3.99 6.22
N LEU A 290 0.11 -2.73 5.74
CA LEU A 290 -1.02 -1.81 5.81
C LEU A 290 -2.25 -2.34 5.08
N CYS A 291 -3.44 -2.17 5.67
CA CYS A 291 -4.70 -2.65 5.10
C CYS A 291 -5.00 -2.02 3.73
N GLY A 292 -4.75 -0.71 3.57
CA GLY A 292 -4.90 -0.03 2.28
C GLY A 292 -4.04 -0.63 1.17
N PHE A 293 -2.82 -1.10 1.48
CA PHE A 293 -1.99 -1.81 0.50
C PHE A 293 -2.59 -3.16 0.10
N LEU A 294 -3.13 -3.93 1.06
CA LEU A 294 -3.81 -5.20 0.74
C LEU A 294 -5.06 -4.98 -0.12
N ILE A 295 -5.84 -3.93 0.14
CA ILE A 295 -7.01 -3.58 -0.67
C ILE A 295 -6.57 -3.21 -2.09
N ARG A 296 -5.51 -2.40 -2.26
CA ARG A 296 -4.95 -2.09 -3.59
C ARG A 296 -4.41 -3.34 -4.30
N LEU A 297 -3.79 -4.26 -3.57
CA LEU A 297 -3.32 -5.53 -4.12
C LEU A 297 -4.49 -6.43 -4.55
N LEU A 298 -5.59 -6.44 -3.79
CA LEU A 298 -6.82 -7.13 -4.14
C LEU A 298 -7.44 -6.53 -5.41
N GLN A 299 -7.54 -5.20 -5.52
CA GLN A 299 -7.98 -4.51 -6.72
C GLN A 299 -7.11 -4.88 -7.93
N ALA A 300 -5.79 -4.88 -7.77
CA ALA A 300 -4.87 -5.31 -8.81
C ALA A 300 -5.11 -6.77 -9.23
N SER A 301 -5.38 -7.67 -8.29
CA SER A 301 -5.69 -9.07 -8.57
C SER A 301 -7.04 -9.26 -9.29
N ILE A 302 -7.99 -8.35 -9.08
CA ILE A 302 -9.27 -8.34 -9.78
C ILE A 302 -9.03 -7.87 -11.22
N ALA A 303 -8.38 -6.72 -11.40
CA ALA A 303 -8.09 -6.13 -12.70
C ALA A 303 -7.22 -7.01 -13.62
N LEU A 304 -6.30 -7.80 -13.05
CA LEU A 304 -5.42 -8.72 -13.80
C LEU A 304 -6.00 -10.13 -14.00
N GLU A 305 -7.24 -10.36 -13.55
CA GLU A 305 -7.87 -11.69 -13.64
C GLU A 305 -7.05 -12.80 -12.97
N CYS A 306 -6.48 -12.50 -11.79
CA CYS A 306 -5.76 -13.50 -11.01
C CYS A 306 -6.70 -14.63 -10.55
N GLY A 307 -6.12 -15.81 -10.29
CA GLY A 307 -6.87 -16.99 -9.82
C GLY A 307 -7.67 -16.73 -8.53
N GLN A 308 -8.78 -17.45 -8.39
CA GLN A 308 -9.70 -17.28 -7.26
C GLN A 308 -9.04 -17.52 -5.89
N THR A 309 -8.04 -18.40 -5.82
CA THR A 309 -7.27 -18.68 -4.61
C THR A 309 -6.55 -17.43 -4.07
N VAL A 310 -5.91 -16.67 -4.97
CA VAL A 310 -5.21 -15.42 -4.64
C VAL A 310 -6.18 -14.37 -4.12
N ARG A 311 -7.30 -14.19 -4.84
CA ARG A 311 -8.34 -13.22 -4.48
C ARG A 311 -8.97 -13.55 -3.12
N SER A 312 -9.32 -14.82 -2.89
CA SER A 312 -9.89 -15.27 -1.62
C SER A 312 -8.92 -15.10 -0.46
N GLU A 313 -7.63 -15.41 -0.65
CA GLU A 313 -6.61 -15.21 0.38
C GLU A 313 -6.41 -13.72 0.70
N LEU A 314 -6.41 -12.83 -0.30
CA LEU A 314 -6.33 -11.39 -0.09
C LEU A 314 -7.58 -10.86 0.65
N LYS A 315 -8.79 -11.27 0.25
CA LYS A 315 -10.05 -10.92 0.94
C LYS A 315 -10.01 -11.33 2.42
N LYS A 316 -9.55 -12.56 2.69
CA LYS A 316 -9.37 -13.08 4.05
C LYS A 316 -8.41 -12.21 4.86
N ARG A 317 -7.25 -11.86 4.29
CA ARG A 317 -6.26 -11.00 4.98
C ARG A 317 -6.74 -9.58 5.22
N VAL A 318 -7.45 -8.98 4.27
CA VAL A 318 -8.10 -7.68 4.47
C VAL A 318 -9.13 -7.78 5.60
N GLY A 319 -9.95 -8.83 5.60
CA GLY A 319 -10.92 -9.09 6.66
C GLY A 319 -10.30 -9.19 8.07
N LEU A 320 -9.07 -9.69 8.22
CA LEU A 320 -8.39 -9.79 9.52
C LEU A 320 -7.98 -8.45 10.14
N GLN A 321 -7.83 -7.41 9.32
CA GLN A 321 -7.34 -6.09 9.74
C GLN A 321 -8.15 -4.93 9.14
N LEU A 322 -9.42 -5.19 8.82
CA LEU A 322 -10.32 -4.22 8.23
C LEU A 322 -10.49 -2.97 9.11
N GLU A 323 -10.31 -3.09 10.43
CA GLU A 323 -10.39 -1.95 11.35
C GLU A 323 -9.29 -0.88 11.16
N GLN A 324 -8.29 -1.15 10.33
CA GLN A 324 -7.21 -0.22 9.99
C GLN A 324 -7.42 0.49 8.65
N ALA A 325 -8.41 0.07 7.86
CA ALA A 325 -8.71 0.72 6.60
C ALA A 325 -9.31 2.11 6.83
N THR A 326 -9.07 2.99 5.86
CA THR A 326 -9.71 4.30 5.78
C THR A 326 -10.89 4.24 4.81
N VAL A 327 -11.77 5.24 4.88
CA VAL A 327 -12.86 5.37 3.89
C VAL A 327 -12.30 5.48 2.48
N GLY A 328 -11.18 6.21 2.30
CA GLY A 328 -10.52 6.36 1.00
C GLY A 328 -10.01 5.05 0.42
N ASP A 329 -9.54 4.11 1.25
CA ASP A 329 -9.12 2.78 0.79
C ASP A 329 -10.30 1.95 0.24
N LEU A 330 -11.51 2.17 0.75
CA LEU A 330 -12.74 1.48 0.33
C LEU A 330 -13.43 2.12 -0.87
N LEU A 331 -12.98 3.28 -1.35
CA LEU A 331 -13.53 3.93 -2.55
C LEU A 331 -13.02 3.22 -3.81
N ILE A 332 -13.42 1.96 -3.97
CA ILE A 332 -13.05 1.09 -5.08
C ILE A 332 -13.95 1.41 -6.26
N ARG A 333 -13.37 1.87 -7.37
CA ARG A 333 -14.15 2.22 -8.57
C ARG A 333 -14.75 0.95 -9.18
N ALA A 334 -16.04 1.00 -9.53
CA ALA A 334 -16.69 -0.08 -10.25
C ALA A 334 -16.11 -0.24 -11.67
N PRO A 335 -16.24 -1.42 -12.29
CA PRO A 335 -15.89 -1.63 -13.69
C PRO A 335 -16.63 -0.64 -14.61
N GLU A 336 -16.02 -0.25 -15.73
CA GLU A 336 -16.60 0.73 -16.67
C GLU A 336 -17.95 0.30 -17.27
N SER A 337 -18.31 -0.98 -17.16
CA SER A 337 -19.59 -1.55 -17.58
C SER A 337 -20.76 -1.26 -16.63
N GLU A 338 -20.50 -0.85 -15.40
CA GLU A 338 -21.54 -0.63 -14.38
C GLU A 338 -21.93 0.85 -14.27
N THR A 339 -23.22 1.10 -14.02
CA THR A 339 -23.76 2.46 -13.83
C THR A 339 -23.43 3.05 -12.47
N ILE A 340 -23.08 2.21 -11.49
CA ILE A 340 -22.67 2.62 -10.15
C ILE A 340 -21.20 3.04 -10.16
N MET A 341 -20.85 4.06 -9.40
CA MET A 341 -19.48 4.59 -9.38
C MET A 341 -18.50 3.71 -8.58
N PHE A 342 -18.99 3.00 -7.56
CA PHE A 342 -18.17 2.24 -6.61
C PHE A 342 -18.63 0.78 -6.51
N ASP A 343 -17.66 -0.13 -6.37
CA ASP A 343 -17.89 -1.56 -6.17
C ASP A 343 -18.26 -1.85 -4.71
N ILE A 344 -19.56 -1.81 -4.44
CA ILE A 344 -20.12 -2.03 -3.09
C ILE A 344 -20.14 -3.50 -2.72
N ASP A 345 -20.25 -4.40 -3.71
CA ASP A 345 -20.33 -5.84 -3.48
C ASP A 345 -19.00 -6.35 -2.94
N LEU A 346 -17.88 -5.83 -3.47
CA LEU A 346 -16.56 -6.12 -2.92
C LEU A 346 -16.40 -5.63 -1.48
N VAL A 347 -16.89 -4.42 -1.15
CA VAL A 347 -16.85 -3.92 0.24
C VAL A 347 -17.70 -4.79 1.15
N GLN A 348 -18.89 -5.20 0.69
CA GLN A 348 -19.76 -6.12 1.41
C GLN A 348 -19.03 -7.44 1.74
N ASP A 349 -18.40 -8.06 0.74
CA ASP A 349 -17.60 -9.27 0.92
C ASP A 349 -16.49 -9.09 1.97
N LEU A 350 -15.81 -7.94 1.97
CA LEU A 350 -14.74 -7.65 2.94
C LEU A 350 -15.28 -7.54 4.38
N VAL A 351 -16.44 -6.91 4.56
CA VAL A 351 -17.11 -6.85 5.88
C VAL A 351 -17.56 -8.24 6.33
N GLU A 352 -18.07 -9.06 5.42
CA GLU A 352 -18.45 -10.45 5.71
C GLU A 352 -17.25 -11.30 6.14
N GLN A 353 -16.09 -11.15 5.48
CA GLN A 353 -14.84 -11.80 5.91
C GLN A 353 -14.40 -11.35 7.30
N PHE A 354 -14.46 -10.05 7.59
CA PHE A 354 -14.19 -9.53 8.94
C PHE A 354 -15.12 -10.15 10.00
N MET A 355 -16.41 -10.29 9.66
CA MET A 355 -17.40 -10.90 10.55
C MET A 355 -17.17 -12.40 10.78
N LEU A 356 -16.79 -13.14 9.73
CA LEU A 356 -16.43 -14.55 9.85
C LEU A 356 -15.24 -14.74 10.79
N HIS A 357 -14.23 -13.88 10.67
CA HIS A 357 -13.07 -13.90 11.55
C HIS A 357 -13.39 -13.59 13.01
N GLN A 358 -14.25 -12.59 13.26
CA GLN A 358 -14.71 -12.25 14.61
C GLN A 358 -15.38 -13.43 15.32
N LYS A 359 -16.17 -14.23 14.58
CA LYS A 359 -16.86 -15.42 15.11
C LYS A 359 -15.87 -16.54 15.43
N ASN A 360 -14.91 -16.80 14.54
CA ASN A 360 -13.92 -17.87 14.74
C ASN A 360 -12.99 -17.60 15.93
N SER A 361 -12.58 -16.36 16.16
CA SER A 361 -11.75 -15.99 17.33
C SER A 361 -12.47 -16.12 18.69
N GLN A 362 -13.80 -16.29 18.71
CA GLN A 362 -14.58 -16.52 19.93
C GLN A 362 -14.72 -18.01 20.29
N ILE A 363 -14.40 -18.94 19.38
CA ILE A 363 -14.64 -20.39 19.55
C ILE A 363 -13.42 -21.13 20.14
N ASP A 364 -12.21 -20.58 20.04
CA ASP A 364 -10.94 -21.27 20.37
C ASP A 364 -10.54 -21.32 21.86
N TYR A 365 -11.40 -20.92 22.81
CA TYR A 365 -11.06 -20.96 24.25
C TYR A 365 -11.96 -21.94 25.04
N PRO A 366 -11.40 -23.04 25.59
CA PRO A 366 -12.08 -23.85 26.59
C PRO A 366 -12.29 -23.03 27.87
N ALA A 367 -13.43 -23.23 28.52
CA ALA A 367 -13.98 -22.39 29.59
C ALA A 367 -13.23 -22.38 30.95
N ASP A 368 -11.96 -22.80 31.01
CA ASP A 368 -11.18 -22.93 32.25
C ASP A 368 -9.90 -22.08 32.22
N ASN A 369 -10.00 -20.76 32.45
CA ASN A 369 -9.00 -19.97 33.20
C ASN A 369 -9.43 -18.50 33.37
N ARG A 370 -10.29 -18.25 34.35
CA ARG A 370 -10.97 -16.96 34.60
C ARG A 370 -10.12 -15.77 35.10
N PHE A 371 -8.81 -15.74 34.92
CA PHE A 371 -7.97 -14.66 35.50
C PHE A 371 -7.03 -13.90 34.54
N GLN A 372 -7.18 -14.07 33.21
CA GLN A 372 -6.45 -13.23 32.23
C GLN A 372 -7.28 -12.74 31.02
N ASP A 373 -8.62 -12.86 31.08
CA ASP A 373 -9.52 -12.82 29.92
C ASP A 373 -10.30 -11.50 29.68
N ILE A 374 -9.93 -10.39 30.33
CA ILE A 374 -10.60 -9.10 30.08
C ILE A 374 -10.01 -8.38 28.85
N ARG A 375 -8.79 -8.71 28.39
CA ARG A 375 -8.18 -8.00 27.23
C ARG A 375 -8.73 -8.37 25.83
N PRO A 376 -9.06 -9.64 25.49
CA PRO A 376 -9.44 -10.00 24.11
C PRO A 376 -10.83 -9.46 23.70
N VAL A 377 -11.80 -9.50 24.61
CA VAL A 377 -13.19 -9.07 24.33
C VAL A 377 -13.26 -7.55 24.09
N PHE A 378 -12.50 -6.77 24.85
CA PHE A 378 -12.46 -5.30 24.70
C PHE A 378 -11.74 -4.90 23.40
N ALA A 379 -10.69 -5.61 22.99
CA ALA A 379 -10.01 -5.39 21.71
C ALA A 379 -10.92 -5.71 20.51
N SER A 380 -11.67 -6.82 20.57
CA SER A 380 -12.66 -7.20 19.54
C SER A 380 -13.77 -6.14 19.43
N ASN A 381 -14.34 -5.68 20.54
CA ASN A 381 -15.38 -4.65 20.50
C ASN A 381 -14.87 -3.31 19.94
N CYS A 382 -13.63 -2.91 20.26
CA CYS A 382 -13.03 -1.71 19.68
C CYS A 382 -12.87 -1.83 18.14
N SER A 383 -12.44 -2.99 17.64
CA SER A 383 -12.34 -3.23 16.19
C SER A 383 -13.71 -3.14 15.48
N LYS A 384 -14.77 -3.73 16.07
CA LYS A 384 -16.15 -3.63 15.55
C LYS A 384 -16.62 -2.19 15.45
N VAL A 385 -16.35 -1.37 16.48
CA VAL A 385 -16.72 0.05 16.49
C VAL A 385 -15.99 0.83 15.40
N LYS A 386 -14.69 0.57 15.19
CA LYS A 386 -13.91 1.21 14.11
C LYS A 386 -14.46 0.85 12.74
N VAL A 387 -14.75 -0.43 12.48
CA VAL A 387 -15.34 -0.88 11.20
C VAL A 387 -16.73 -0.28 11.00
N ALA A 388 -17.60 -0.29 12.01
CA ALA A 388 -18.91 0.37 11.95
C ALA A 388 -18.80 1.84 11.54
N ARG A 389 -17.90 2.61 12.18
CA ARG A 389 -17.68 4.02 11.86
C ARG A 389 -17.13 4.22 10.45
N MET A 390 -16.21 3.37 10.03
CA MET A 390 -15.65 3.41 8.68
C MET A 390 -16.74 3.14 7.63
N ILE A 391 -17.60 2.14 7.84
CA ILE A 391 -18.72 1.82 6.95
C ILE A 391 -19.77 2.94 6.93
N ASP A 392 -20.07 3.58 8.06
CA ASP A 392 -20.93 4.77 8.07
C ASP A 392 -20.36 5.91 7.21
N GLY A 393 -19.04 6.11 7.31
CA GLY A 393 -18.32 7.09 6.49
C GLY A 393 -18.39 6.74 5.00
N TYR A 394 -18.13 5.48 4.65
CA TYR A 394 -18.22 4.96 3.29
C TYR A 394 -19.63 5.09 2.71
N LEU A 395 -20.66 4.66 3.45
CA LEU A 395 -22.07 4.80 3.06
C LEU A 395 -22.45 6.25 2.77
N ALA A 396 -21.94 7.21 3.53
CA ALA A 396 -22.18 8.63 3.28
C ALA A 396 -21.51 9.16 2.01
N GLU A 397 -20.40 8.57 1.57
CA GLU A 397 -19.73 8.91 0.31
C GLU A 397 -20.44 8.27 -0.88
N VAL A 398 -20.74 6.96 -0.83
CA VAL A 398 -21.43 6.27 -1.93
C VAL A 398 -22.87 6.71 -2.10
N ALA A 399 -23.53 7.18 -1.04
CA ALA A 399 -24.89 7.74 -1.11
C ALA A 399 -24.99 9.01 -1.97
N ARG A 400 -23.85 9.63 -2.36
CA ARG A 400 -23.82 10.73 -3.31
C ARG A 400 -24.07 10.29 -4.76
N ASP A 401 -23.93 9.01 -5.06
CA ASP A 401 -24.21 8.44 -6.38
C ASP A 401 -25.73 8.25 -6.55
N PRO A 402 -26.40 8.95 -7.48
CA PRO A 402 -27.84 8.81 -7.72
C PRO A 402 -28.26 7.43 -8.24
N ASN A 403 -27.31 6.65 -8.76
CA ASN A 403 -27.57 5.30 -9.29
C ASN A 403 -27.48 4.22 -8.20
N LEU A 404 -27.22 4.58 -6.94
CA LEU A 404 -27.03 3.62 -5.86
C LEU A 404 -28.35 2.89 -5.50
N PRO A 405 -28.45 1.56 -5.70
CA PRO A 405 -29.63 0.83 -5.31
C PRO A 405 -29.82 0.82 -3.80
N LEU A 406 -31.07 1.00 -3.37
CA LEU A 406 -31.43 1.00 -1.96
C LEU A 406 -31.06 -0.31 -1.25
N SER A 407 -31.23 -1.44 -1.94
CA SER A 407 -30.89 -2.76 -1.40
C SER A 407 -29.41 -2.87 -1.02
N LYS A 408 -28.50 -2.41 -1.89
CA LYS A 408 -27.05 -2.42 -1.60
C LYS A 408 -26.71 -1.52 -0.41
N PHE A 409 -27.33 -0.34 -0.32
CA PHE A 409 -27.15 0.56 0.83
C PHE A 409 -27.61 -0.09 2.15
N VAL A 410 -28.82 -0.64 2.16
CA VAL A 410 -29.42 -1.26 3.37
C VAL A 410 -28.65 -2.50 3.78
N ASN A 411 -28.33 -3.42 2.85
CA ASN A 411 -27.62 -4.66 3.15
C ASN A 411 -26.27 -4.38 3.84
N LEU A 412 -25.48 -3.44 3.30
CA LEU A 412 -24.19 -3.09 3.88
C LEU A 412 -24.32 -2.44 5.26
N ALA A 413 -25.33 -1.58 5.46
CA ALA A 413 -25.59 -0.98 6.76
C ALA A 413 -26.07 -2.01 7.80
N GLU A 414 -26.88 -2.98 7.39
CA GLU A 414 -27.39 -4.05 8.25
C GLU A 414 -26.27 -4.97 8.74
N LEU A 415 -25.27 -5.28 7.91
CA LEU A 415 -24.11 -6.09 8.31
C LEU A 415 -23.39 -5.56 9.54
N VAL A 416 -23.34 -4.23 9.71
CA VAL A 416 -22.67 -3.58 10.84
C VAL A 416 -23.63 -3.09 11.93
N SER A 417 -24.94 -3.27 11.75
CA SER A 417 -25.98 -2.78 12.68
C SER A 417 -25.84 -3.36 14.10
N GLY A 418 -25.41 -4.62 14.21
CA GLY A 418 -25.15 -5.31 15.48
C GLY A 418 -23.90 -4.82 16.23
N PHE A 419 -23.10 -3.91 15.65
CA PHE A 419 -21.93 -3.36 16.32
C PHE A 419 -22.34 -2.23 17.26
N SER A 420 -22.14 -2.44 18.57
CA SER A 420 -22.45 -1.44 19.59
C SER A 420 -21.54 -0.21 19.43
N ARG A 421 -22.03 0.79 18.71
CA ARG A 421 -21.36 2.08 18.49
C ARG A 421 -21.90 3.16 19.44
N PRO A 422 -21.05 4.11 19.88
CA PRO A 422 -21.42 5.13 20.87
C PRO A 422 -22.31 6.25 20.30
N SER A 423 -22.20 6.53 19.00
CA SER A 423 -23.01 7.54 18.31
C SER A 423 -23.48 7.00 16.96
N HIS A 424 -24.68 7.42 16.54
CA HIS A 424 -25.28 7.11 15.24
C HIS A 424 -25.26 8.31 14.28
N ASP A 425 -24.46 9.35 14.57
CA ASP A 425 -24.37 10.54 13.71
C ASP A 425 -23.83 10.20 12.31
N GLY A 426 -22.90 9.25 12.22
CA GLY A 426 -22.32 8.79 10.96
C GLY A 426 -23.37 8.13 10.05
N ILE A 427 -24.09 7.13 10.57
CA ILE A 427 -25.17 6.48 9.81
C ILE A 427 -26.32 7.45 9.52
N TYR A 428 -26.65 8.37 10.42
CA TYR A 428 -27.63 9.43 10.14
C TYR A 428 -27.20 10.30 8.95
N ARG A 429 -25.93 10.73 8.91
CA ARG A 429 -25.38 11.49 7.78
C ARG A 429 -25.46 10.70 6.48
N ALA A 430 -25.20 9.40 6.50
CA ALA A 430 -25.32 8.54 5.33
C ALA A 430 -26.78 8.43 4.84
N ILE A 431 -27.72 8.21 5.76
CA ILE A 431 -29.15 8.18 5.46
C ILE A 431 -29.59 9.52 4.89
N ASP A 432 -29.22 10.63 5.54
CA ASP A 432 -29.57 11.97 5.09
C ASP A 432 -29.04 12.24 3.67
N MET A 433 -27.80 11.87 3.38
CA MET A 433 -27.25 12.00 2.03
C MET A 433 -28.04 11.16 1.02
N TYR A 434 -28.34 9.90 1.37
CA TYR A 434 -29.09 9.01 0.48
C TYR A 434 -30.48 9.56 0.16
N LEU A 435 -31.22 10.01 1.19
CA LEU A 435 -32.53 10.64 1.03
C LEU A 435 -32.48 11.95 0.22
N LYS A 436 -31.32 12.62 0.19
CA LYS A 436 -31.11 13.85 -0.58
C LYS A 436 -31.02 13.57 -2.07
N GLU A 437 -30.15 12.63 -2.43
CA GLU A 437 -29.79 12.35 -3.82
C GLU A 437 -30.77 11.34 -4.47
N HIS A 438 -31.63 10.68 -3.67
CA HIS A 438 -32.64 9.72 -4.14
C HIS A 438 -34.07 10.17 -3.76
N PRO A 439 -34.59 11.26 -4.34
CA PRO A 439 -35.95 11.75 -4.04
C PRO A 439 -37.06 10.78 -4.50
N GLY A 440 -36.75 9.87 -5.42
CA GLY A 440 -37.70 8.90 -6.00
C GLY A 440 -38.10 7.74 -5.10
N ILE A 441 -37.51 7.59 -3.91
CA ILE A 441 -37.84 6.49 -3.01
C ILE A 441 -39.24 6.64 -2.38
N THR A 442 -39.90 5.50 -2.19
CA THR A 442 -41.24 5.40 -1.60
C THR A 442 -41.24 5.70 -0.09
N LYS A 443 -42.43 5.94 0.46
CA LYS A 443 -42.60 6.18 1.91
C LYS A 443 -42.17 4.96 2.75
N SER A 444 -42.45 3.75 2.27
CA SER A 444 -42.07 2.49 2.93
C SER A 444 -40.57 2.27 2.91
N GLU A 445 -39.90 2.57 1.80
CA GLU A 445 -38.45 2.52 1.67
C GLU A 445 -37.75 3.53 2.57
N ARG A 446 -38.23 4.78 2.59
CA ARG A 446 -37.73 5.81 3.51
C ARG A 446 -37.87 5.38 4.97
N LYS A 447 -39.00 4.77 5.33
CA LYS A 447 -39.19 4.16 6.65
C LYS A 447 -38.17 3.05 6.89
N SER A 448 -37.91 2.21 5.91
CA SER A 448 -36.93 1.11 5.99
C SER A 448 -35.52 1.62 6.30
N VAL A 449 -35.03 2.57 5.51
CA VAL A 449 -33.69 3.17 5.69
C VAL A 449 -33.56 3.83 7.05
N CYS A 450 -34.58 4.57 7.50
CA CYS A 450 -34.53 5.24 8.80
C CYS A 450 -34.51 4.26 10.00
N ARG A 451 -34.88 2.99 9.83
CA ARG A 451 -34.75 1.98 10.91
C ARG A 451 -33.31 1.61 11.23
N LEU A 452 -32.36 1.92 10.33
CA LEU A 452 -30.94 1.62 10.51
C LEU A 452 -30.28 2.49 11.60
N MET A 453 -30.91 3.59 12.02
CA MET A 453 -30.40 4.47 13.06
C MET A 453 -31.19 4.37 14.37
N ASP A 454 -30.49 4.41 15.49
CA ASP A 454 -31.07 4.55 16.82
C ASP A 454 -31.06 6.03 17.22
N CYS A 455 -32.24 6.67 17.22
CA CYS A 455 -32.39 8.07 17.56
C CYS A 455 -31.88 8.44 18.96
N ARG A 456 -31.78 7.47 19.89
CA ARG A 456 -31.22 7.68 21.24
C ARG A 456 -29.72 8.00 21.22
N LYS A 457 -29.03 7.54 20.18
CA LYS A 457 -27.57 7.63 20.04
C LYS A 457 -27.14 8.81 19.17
N LEU A 458 -28.06 9.72 18.84
CA LEU A 458 -27.74 10.94 18.12
C LEU A 458 -27.20 12.02 19.06
N SER A 459 -26.17 12.73 18.60
CA SER A 459 -25.71 13.95 19.28
C SER A 459 -26.77 15.04 19.25
N ALA A 460 -26.60 16.08 20.07
CA ALA A 460 -27.51 17.24 20.08
C ALA A 460 -27.55 17.95 18.72
N GLU A 461 -26.40 18.06 18.07
CA GLU A 461 -26.28 18.67 16.74
C GLU A 461 -26.99 17.83 15.67
N ALA A 462 -26.75 16.52 15.65
CA ALA A 462 -27.41 15.61 14.70
C ALA A 462 -28.93 15.57 14.93
N SER A 463 -29.37 15.59 16.19
CA SER A 463 -30.79 15.65 16.55
C SER A 463 -31.44 16.94 16.06
N MET A 464 -30.78 18.08 16.27
CA MET A 464 -31.26 19.38 15.79
C MET A 464 -31.40 19.41 14.27
N HIS A 465 -30.42 18.84 13.55
CA HIS A 465 -30.49 18.69 12.10
C HIS A 465 -31.66 17.78 11.68
N ALA A 466 -31.83 16.63 12.33
CA ALA A 466 -32.91 15.68 12.04
C ALA A 466 -34.31 16.29 12.25
N VAL A 467 -34.51 17.10 13.27
CA VAL A 467 -35.78 17.80 13.52
C VAL A 467 -36.14 18.81 12.43
N GLN A 468 -35.13 19.37 11.77
CA GLN A 468 -35.31 20.32 10.67
C GLN A 468 -35.39 19.63 9.30
N ASN A 469 -35.10 18.32 9.23
CA ASN A 469 -35.02 17.58 7.99
C ASN A 469 -36.40 17.14 7.51
N GLU A 470 -36.92 17.83 6.49
CA GLU A 470 -38.24 17.53 5.89
C GLU A 470 -38.28 16.20 5.13
N ARG A 471 -37.12 15.60 4.83
CA ARG A 471 -37.01 14.32 4.13
C ARG A 471 -37.20 13.12 5.06
N LEU A 472 -37.23 13.31 6.37
CA LEU A 472 -37.43 12.22 7.34
C LEU A 472 -38.93 11.94 7.59
N PRO A 473 -39.31 10.67 7.87
CA PRO A 473 -40.66 10.36 8.32
C PRO A 473 -41.00 11.07 9.64
N LEU A 474 -42.24 11.57 9.78
CA LEU A 474 -42.69 12.29 10.97
C LEU A 474 -42.48 11.51 12.28
N ARG A 475 -42.71 10.19 12.26
CA ARG A 475 -42.48 9.32 13.43
C ARG A 475 -41.03 9.35 13.92
N VAL A 476 -40.07 9.42 13.00
CA VAL A 476 -38.64 9.52 13.32
C VAL A 476 -38.35 10.88 13.97
N VAL A 477 -38.88 11.97 13.41
CA VAL A 477 -38.74 13.31 13.97
C VAL A 477 -39.29 13.39 15.40
N VAL A 478 -40.45 12.80 15.67
CA VAL A 478 -41.03 12.72 17.02
C VAL A 478 -40.14 11.92 17.97
N GLN A 479 -39.58 10.79 17.53
CA GLN A 479 -38.65 9.99 18.33
C GLN A 479 -37.39 10.79 18.70
N VAL A 480 -36.82 11.53 17.76
CA VAL A 480 -35.65 12.40 18.01
C VAL A 480 -35.99 13.46 19.07
N LEU A 481 -37.13 14.16 18.92
CA LEU A 481 -37.58 15.16 19.89
C LEU A 481 -37.78 14.56 21.29
N PHE A 482 -38.38 13.37 21.38
CA PHE A 482 -38.58 12.69 22.65
C PHE A 482 -37.27 12.41 23.38
N PHE A 483 -36.26 11.88 22.68
CA PHE A 483 -34.97 11.58 23.30
C PHE A 483 -34.14 12.83 23.61
N GLU A 484 -34.29 13.91 22.82
CA GLU A 484 -33.72 15.22 23.16
C GLU A 484 -34.31 15.73 24.48
N GLN A 485 -35.63 15.66 24.66
CA GLN A 485 -36.31 16.06 25.89
C GLN A 485 -35.83 15.25 27.11
N VAL A 486 -35.75 13.93 26.99
CA VAL A 486 -35.27 13.04 28.07
C VAL A 486 -33.83 13.39 28.46
N ARG A 487 -32.96 13.68 27.48
CA ARG A 487 -31.57 14.05 27.75
C ARG A 487 -31.46 15.40 28.46
N SER A 488 -32.23 16.41 28.03
CA SER A 488 -32.27 17.73 28.69
C SER A 488 -32.77 17.65 30.14
N THR A 489 -33.75 16.79 30.42
CA THR A 489 -34.23 16.58 31.81
C THR A 489 -33.24 15.82 32.72
N THR A 490 -32.29 15.09 32.13
CA THR A 490 -31.29 14.30 32.88
C THR A 490 -29.99 15.09 33.13
N SER A 491 -29.62 15.98 32.19
CA SER A 491 -28.44 16.87 32.34
C SER A 491 -28.71 18.07 33.26
N SER A 492 -29.98 18.46 33.41
CA SER A 492 -30.43 19.48 34.38
C SER A 492 -30.81 18.82 35.70
N GLY A 493 -29.81 18.49 36.51
CA GLY A 493 -30.02 17.90 37.83
C GLY A 493 -30.86 18.83 38.74
N GLY A 494 -32.10 18.43 38.99
CA GLY A 494 -32.93 18.89 40.10
C GLY A 494 -33.92 20.01 39.78
N GLY A 495 -35.21 19.66 39.66
CA GLY A 495 -36.31 20.62 39.81
C GLY A 495 -37.49 20.40 38.88
N SER A 496 -38.53 19.76 39.41
CA SER A 496 -39.93 19.90 38.98
C SER A 496 -40.30 19.36 37.60
N THR A 497 -40.89 18.16 37.61
CA THR A 497 -41.81 17.69 36.57
C THR A 497 -42.94 18.70 36.33
N PRO A 498 -43.30 18.98 35.07
CA PRO A 498 -44.69 19.20 34.70
C PRO A 498 -45.11 18.12 33.70
N ASP A 499 -46.02 17.23 34.14
CA ASP A 499 -47.07 16.45 33.44
C ASP A 499 -46.97 15.98 31.96
N LEU A 500 -45.86 16.12 31.25
CA LEU A 500 -45.75 15.73 29.83
C LEU A 500 -45.48 14.22 29.64
N THR A 501 -44.99 13.53 30.68
CA THR A 501 -44.58 12.12 30.64
C THR A 501 -45.75 11.17 30.39
N ARG A 502 -47.00 11.59 30.64
CA ARG A 502 -48.20 10.76 30.48
C ARG A 502 -48.74 10.77 29.04
N SER A 503 -48.76 11.92 28.37
CA SER A 503 -49.27 12.03 26.99
C SER A 503 -48.35 11.42 25.94
N VAL A 504 -47.03 11.41 26.18
CA VAL A 504 -46.06 10.80 25.25
C VAL A 504 -45.88 9.29 25.49
N LYS A 505 -46.04 8.81 26.74
CA LYS A 505 -46.10 7.37 27.03
C LYS A 505 -47.30 6.68 26.40
N ALA A 506 -48.40 7.40 26.19
CA ALA A 506 -49.61 6.87 25.55
C ALA A 506 -49.47 6.65 24.03
N LEU A 507 -48.40 7.16 23.41
CA LEU A 507 -48.15 7.05 21.96
C LEU A 507 -47.12 5.96 21.60
N LEU A 508 -46.70 5.14 22.57
CA LEU A 508 -45.76 4.02 22.37
C LEU A 508 -46.40 2.72 22.87
N PRO A 509 -46.17 1.57 22.20
CA PRO A 509 -46.55 0.27 22.75
C PRO A 509 -45.82 0.03 24.07
N VAL A 510 -46.58 -0.21 25.14
CA VAL A 510 -46.06 -0.50 26.48
C VAL A 510 -45.43 -1.90 26.47
N GLY A 511 -44.10 -1.96 26.36
CA GLY A 511 -43.33 -3.13 26.77
C GLY A 511 -43.24 -3.17 28.30
N SER A 512 -44.00 -4.07 28.92
CA SER A 512 -43.99 -4.28 30.37
C SER A 512 -42.62 -4.78 30.85
N GLN A 513 -42.09 -4.14 31.89
CA GLN A 513 -40.92 -4.58 32.64
C GLN A 513 -41.32 -5.77 33.52
N GLY A 514 -40.69 -6.93 33.30
CA GLY A 514 -40.83 -8.08 34.20
C GLY A 514 -40.21 -9.38 33.69
N SER A 515 -38.99 -9.65 34.14
CA SER A 515 -38.36 -10.97 34.29
C SER A 515 -38.00 -11.83 33.07
N SER A 516 -36.94 -12.60 33.26
CA SER A 516 -36.20 -13.46 32.34
C SER A 516 -37.03 -14.51 31.60
N THR A 517 -36.89 -14.61 30.27
CA THR A 517 -36.47 -15.82 29.51
C THR A 517 -36.71 -15.62 28.02
N SER A 518 -35.84 -16.24 27.22
CA SER A 518 -35.80 -16.31 25.76
C SER A 518 -37.13 -16.70 25.10
N ALA A 519 -37.59 -15.90 24.13
CA ALA A 519 -38.25 -16.38 22.91
C ALA A 519 -38.48 -15.23 21.92
N THR A 520 -38.08 -15.46 20.67
CA THR A 520 -38.46 -14.70 19.48
C THR A 520 -39.98 -14.68 19.32
N SER A 521 -40.58 -13.50 19.22
CA SER A 521 -41.89 -13.36 18.57
C SER A 521 -42.02 -11.99 17.90
N ASN A 522 -42.51 -12.06 16.67
CA ASN A 522 -42.74 -10.97 15.75
C ASN A 522 -43.79 -10.00 16.32
N THR A 523 -43.57 -8.70 16.14
CA THR A 523 -44.64 -7.69 16.18
C THR A 523 -44.55 -6.85 14.93
N GLU A 524 -44.95 -7.49 13.84
CA GLU A 524 -45.68 -6.84 12.76
C GLU A 524 -47.02 -6.31 13.32
N GLU A 525 -47.49 -5.17 12.79
CA GLU A 525 -48.68 -4.41 13.25
C GLU A 525 -48.47 -3.50 14.48
N ASP A 526 -47.93 -2.30 14.25
CA ASP A 526 -48.60 -1.04 14.62
C ASP A 526 -47.73 0.18 14.19
N TRP A 527 -47.79 0.51 12.90
CA TRP A 527 -47.07 1.65 12.33
C TRP A 527 -47.97 2.74 11.73
N ASP A 528 -49.30 2.60 11.84
CA ASP A 528 -50.26 3.44 11.11
C ASP A 528 -50.89 4.57 11.94
N ALA A 529 -50.54 4.71 13.23
CA ALA A 529 -50.93 5.89 13.99
C ALA A 529 -50.15 7.14 13.52
N VAL A 530 -50.80 7.97 12.71
CA VAL A 530 -50.29 9.27 12.21
C VAL A 530 -50.52 10.35 13.28
N PRO A 531 -49.47 11.00 13.83
CA PRO A 531 -49.65 12.19 14.68
C PRO A 531 -50.14 13.37 13.85
N THR A 532 -51.05 14.17 14.40
CA THR A 532 -51.72 15.24 13.67
C THR A 532 -50.76 16.42 13.42
N ALA A 533 -50.83 17.08 12.26
CA ALA A 533 -49.94 18.21 11.91
C ALA A 533 -49.96 19.38 12.92
N LYS A 534 -51.04 19.51 13.70
CA LYS A 534 -51.17 20.47 14.80
C LYS A 534 -50.33 20.09 16.03
N GLU A 535 -50.29 18.81 16.39
CA GLU A 535 -49.53 18.31 17.54
C GLU A 535 -48.02 18.42 17.29
N LEU A 536 -47.60 18.25 16.03
CA LEU A 536 -46.22 18.43 15.60
C LEU A 536 -45.78 19.90 15.60
N LYS A 537 -46.66 20.83 15.22
CA LYS A 537 -46.37 22.27 15.35
C LYS A 537 -46.29 22.71 16.81
N ALA A 538 -47.13 22.14 17.69
CA ALA A 538 -47.10 22.41 19.12
C ALA A 538 -45.78 21.93 19.74
N LEU A 539 -45.36 20.69 19.48
CA LEU A 539 -44.08 20.14 19.95
C LEU A 539 -42.86 20.93 19.43
N LYS A 540 -42.90 21.36 18.16
CA LYS A 540 -41.83 22.18 17.55
C LYS A 540 -41.78 23.60 18.15
N GLY A 541 -42.92 24.13 18.55
CA GLY A 541 -43.05 25.41 19.26
C GLY A 541 -42.56 25.34 20.71
N GLU A 542 -42.88 24.27 21.43
CA GLU A 542 -42.45 24.05 22.82
C GLU A 542 -40.95 23.77 22.95
N LEU A 543 -40.32 23.15 21.95
CA LEU A 543 -38.87 23.02 21.90
C LEU A 543 -38.17 24.37 21.70
N ALA A 544 -38.80 25.30 20.96
CA ALA A 544 -38.29 26.65 20.79
C ALA A 544 -38.37 27.48 22.08
N THR A 545 -39.39 27.24 22.92
CA THR A 545 -39.53 27.89 24.23
C THR A 545 -38.59 27.30 25.29
N LEU A 546 -38.33 25.99 25.27
CA LEU A 546 -37.30 25.36 26.12
C LEU A 546 -35.88 25.87 25.79
N ARG A 547 -35.58 26.14 24.52
CA ARG A 547 -34.31 26.75 24.07
C ARG A 547 -34.11 28.19 24.52
N LEU A 548 -35.19 28.94 24.75
CA LEU A 548 -35.12 30.28 25.33
C LEU A 548 -34.77 30.21 26.83
N ARG A 549 -35.27 29.18 27.53
CA ARG A 549 -35.06 28.99 28.96
C ARG A 549 -33.62 28.57 29.32
N ASP A 550 -32.97 27.72 28.51
CA ASP A 550 -31.55 27.35 28.70
C ASP A 550 -30.58 28.51 28.45
N ARG A 551 -30.98 29.46 27.60
CA ARG A 551 -30.18 30.65 27.27
C ARG A 551 -30.24 31.72 28.36
N GLU A 552 -31.23 31.66 29.24
CA GLU A 552 -31.40 32.55 30.39
C GLU A 552 -30.64 32.05 31.63
N HIS A 553 -30.30 30.76 31.72
CA HIS A 553 -29.51 30.21 32.83
C HIS A 553 -27.99 30.27 32.66
N THR A 554 -27.48 30.59 31.46
CA THR A 554 -26.03 30.74 31.20
C THR A 554 -25.47 32.14 31.50
N ASN A 555 -26.32 33.11 31.88
CA ASN A 555 -25.90 34.48 32.21
C ASN A 555 -26.06 34.85 33.69
N GLY A 556 -26.25 33.87 34.58
CA GLY A 556 -26.68 34.09 35.96
C GLY A 556 -25.94 33.33 37.04
N SER A 557 -24.61 33.28 37.04
CA SER A 557 -23.84 32.96 38.26
C SER A 557 -22.37 33.33 38.13
N ASN A 558 -22.00 34.52 38.62
CA ASN A 558 -20.66 34.79 39.15
C ASN A 558 -20.70 36.12 39.90
N LEU A 559 -20.74 36.07 41.24
CA LEU A 559 -19.78 36.71 42.14
C LEU A 559 -20.31 36.70 43.58
N ASN A 560 -19.59 36.04 44.50
CA ASN A 560 -19.24 36.57 45.83
C ASN A 560 -18.48 35.50 46.66
N ASN A 561 -17.14 35.60 46.69
CA ASN A 561 -16.33 35.66 47.92
C ASN A 561 -14.83 35.72 47.59
N MET A 562 -14.22 36.90 47.72
CA MET A 562 -12.84 37.02 48.20
C MET A 562 -12.60 38.44 48.77
N LYS A 563 -12.21 38.42 50.03
CA LYS A 563 -11.67 39.45 50.93
C LYS A 563 -11.04 40.73 50.33
N THR A 564 -11.50 41.85 50.88
CA THR A 564 -10.75 43.02 51.42
C THR A 564 -9.39 43.38 50.80
N ASN A 565 -9.32 44.55 50.16
CA ASN A 565 -8.58 45.71 50.69
C ASN A 565 -8.99 46.98 49.94
N ALA A 566 -9.24 48.04 50.71
CA ALA A 566 -9.66 49.35 50.24
C ALA A 566 -8.44 50.26 50.04
N GLU A 567 -8.41 51.02 48.95
CA GLU A 567 -8.25 52.49 49.00
C GLU A 567 -8.64 53.18 47.68
N LYS A 568 -9.80 53.84 47.74
CA LYS A 568 -10.13 55.23 47.33
C LYS A 568 -10.15 55.72 45.85
N VAL A 569 -11.32 56.32 45.55
CA VAL A 569 -11.63 57.54 44.74
C VAL A 569 -11.75 57.29 43.22
N ASP A 570 -12.78 57.70 42.46
CA ASP A 570 -14.05 58.43 42.64
C ASP A 570 -14.82 58.33 41.28
N GLY A 571 -16.14 58.60 41.27
CA GLY A 571 -16.76 59.27 40.11
C GLY A 571 -17.61 58.46 39.11
N SER A 572 -18.90 58.34 39.43
CA SER A 572 -20.04 58.67 38.55
C SER A 572 -20.69 57.63 37.58
N LYS A 573 -22.00 57.43 37.87
CA LYS A 573 -23.19 57.47 36.99
C LYS A 573 -23.41 56.45 35.83
N VAL A 574 -24.23 55.43 36.14
CA VAL A 574 -25.66 55.27 35.75
C VAL A 574 -26.06 55.11 34.26
N LYS A 575 -26.77 53.97 34.03
CA LYS A 575 -27.83 53.63 33.04
C LYS A 575 -27.48 53.59 31.54
N GLY A 576 -27.33 52.37 31.02
CA GLY A 576 -28.48 51.55 30.61
C GLY A 576 -29.18 51.88 29.30
N SER A 577 -29.00 50.96 28.33
CA SER A 577 -30.05 50.21 27.61
C SER A 577 -30.07 50.33 26.08
N ILE A 578 -30.48 49.20 25.45
CA ILE A 578 -31.25 49.08 24.18
C ILE A 578 -30.53 48.65 22.86
N ILE A 579 -30.77 47.36 22.51
CA ILE A 579 -31.43 46.82 21.28
C ILE A 579 -30.63 46.54 19.96
N SER A 580 -30.67 45.24 19.61
CA SER A 580 -30.94 44.59 18.30
C SER A 580 -29.90 44.28 17.22
N ARG A 581 -30.10 43.06 16.69
CA ARG A 581 -29.65 42.54 15.39
C ARG A 581 -30.37 43.19 14.19
N LYS A 582 -29.61 43.49 13.14
CA LYS A 582 -29.92 43.36 11.68
C LYS A 582 -28.60 43.68 10.93
N MET A 583 -28.13 42.94 9.93
CA MET A 583 -28.59 42.82 8.54
C MET A 583 -27.93 41.55 7.90
N PHE A 584 -28.40 40.90 6.83
CA PHE A 584 -28.92 41.41 5.56
C PHE A 584 -29.88 40.44 4.85
N SER A 585 -30.83 41.04 4.11
CA SER A 585 -31.57 40.43 3.01
C SER A 585 -31.98 41.52 2.00
N LYS A 586 -31.89 41.20 0.69
CA LYS A 586 -32.66 41.75 -0.48
C LYS A 586 -32.24 43.14 -1.04
N LEU A 587 -31.84 43.24 -2.33
CA LEU A 587 -32.61 43.50 -3.60
C LEU A 587 -33.19 44.93 -3.65
N TRP A 588 -33.11 45.78 -4.69
CA TRP A 588 -33.08 45.65 -6.16
C TRP A 588 -32.64 46.97 -6.88
N SER A 589 -32.13 46.83 -8.11
CA SER A 589 -32.37 47.56 -9.40
C SER A 589 -32.75 49.07 -9.51
N ASN A 590 -32.26 49.66 -10.63
CA ASN A 590 -32.65 50.85 -11.45
C ASN A 590 -31.89 52.19 -11.23
N LYS A 591 -31.62 53.06 -12.23
CA LYS A 591 -31.61 53.08 -13.72
C LYS A 591 -31.17 54.51 -14.18
N ASP A 592 -30.53 54.59 -15.37
CA ASP A 592 -30.33 55.71 -16.34
C ASP A 592 -29.43 56.95 -16.06
N ARG A 593 -28.44 57.17 -16.96
CA ARG A 593 -28.50 58.15 -18.08
C ARG A 593 -27.29 58.11 -19.04
N LEU A 594 -27.59 57.99 -20.35
CA LEU A 594 -27.03 58.63 -21.59
C LEU A 594 -25.50 58.69 -21.82
N SER A 595 -24.89 58.57 -23.01
CA SER A 595 -25.24 58.29 -24.42
C SER A 595 -23.88 57.97 -25.10
N GLU A 596 -23.73 57.03 -26.03
CA GLU A 596 -23.77 57.19 -27.51
C GLU A 596 -22.58 56.39 -28.10
N ASN A 597 -22.82 55.72 -29.24
CA ASN A 597 -21.87 55.28 -30.27
C ASN A 597 -20.92 54.10 -29.92
N SER A 598 -20.64 53.09 -30.76
CA SER A 598 -21.07 52.71 -32.11
C SER A 598 -20.51 51.29 -32.39
N SER A 599 -21.29 50.48 -33.14
CA SER A 599 -20.90 49.53 -34.21
C SER A 599 -19.72 48.54 -34.01
N SER A 600 -19.97 47.22 -34.03
CA SER A 600 -19.77 46.30 -35.19
C SER A 600 -18.31 45.80 -35.30
N ASP A 601 -17.93 44.63 -35.80
CA ASP A 601 -18.57 43.53 -36.52
C ASP A 601 -17.52 42.41 -36.67
N THR A 602 -17.97 41.16 -36.88
CA THR A 602 -17.32 40.12 -37.74
C THR A 602 -15.90 39.60 -37.40
N SER A 603 -15.44 38.42 -37.80
CA SER A 603 -15.98 37.15 -38.27
C SER A 603 -14.75 36.23 -38.47
N GLU A 604 -15.00 34.93 -38.45
CA GLU A 604 -14.33 33.91 -39.27
C GLU A 604 -12.85 33.53 -39.06
N SER A 605 -12.70 32.21 -38.90
CA SER A 605 -11.55 31.32 -39.16
C SER A 605 -11.18 31.35 -40.69
N PRO A 606 -10.38 30.43 -41.31
CA PRO A 606 -9.71 29.20 -40.84
C PRO A 606 -8.31 28.87 -41.49
N SER A 607 -7.75 27.73 -41.07
CA SER A 607 -6.93 26.71 -41.79
C SER A 607 -5.99 27.01 -42.98
N SER A 608 -4.79 26.42 -42.96
CA SER A 608 -4.15 25.56 -44.02
C SER A 608 -2.62 25.45 -43.77
N SER A 609 -2.05 24.27 -43.48
CA SER A 609 -1.39 23.27 -44.35
C SER A 609 -0.25 23.77 -45.26
N ASN A 610 0.98 23.26 -45.08
CA ASN A 610 1.72 22.52 -46.12
C ASN A 610 3.06 21.90 -45.65
N ALA A 611 3.54 20.98 -46.50
CA ALA A 611 4.52 19.90 -46.29
C ALA A 611 5.98 20.22 -46.72
N GLY A 612 6.87 19.23 -46.47
CA GLY A 612 8.15 18.98 -47.18
C GLY A 612 9.39 19.52 -46.45
N GLU A 613 10.58 18.91 -46.42
CA GLU A 613 11.15 17.67 -46.95
C GLU A 613 12.61 17.57 -46.42
N THR A 614 13.08 16.35 -46.11
CA THR A 614 14.45 15.78 -46.24
C THR A 614 15.79 16.50 -45.87
N LYS A 615 16.74 15.62 -45.43
CA LYS A 615 18.23 15.64 -45.59
C LYS A 615 19.06 16.52 -44.63
N SER A 616 19.86 15.97 -43.71
CA SER A 616 21.17 15.27 -43.79
C SER A 616 22.37 16.20 -43.49
N THR A 617 23.07 15.94 -42.36
CA THR A 617 24.53 15.98 -42.03
C THR A 617 25.53 16.91 -42.77
N PRO A 618 26.80 17.16 -42.33
CA PRO A 618 27.51 16.91 -41.05
C PRO A 618 28.53 18.04 -40.62
N CYS A 619 29.32 17.73 -39.57
CA CYS A 619 30.77 17.94 -39.42
C CYS A 619 31.40 19.10 -38.59
N ARG A 620 32.23 18.63 -37.64
CA ARG A 620 33.60 19.06 -37.26
C ARG A 620 33.81 20.42 -36.57
N SER A 621 34.32 20.33 -35.34
CA SER A 621 35.47 21.14 -34.91
C SER A 621 36.42 20.29 -34.08
N ARG A 622 37.70 20.40 -34.40
CA ARG A 622 38.85 19.62 -33.93
C ARG A 622 39.68 20.52 -33.01
N ARG A 623 40.17 19.91 -31.92
CA ARG A 623 41.32 20.25 -31.05
C ARG A 623 42.11 21.54 -31.33
N GLN A 624 42.53 22.20 -30.25
CA GLN A 624 43.95 22.49 -30.04
C GLN A 624 44.30 22.56 -28.55
N SER A 625 45.57 22.24 -28.29
CA SER A 625 46.25 21.96 -27.03
C SER A 625 47.50 22.84 -26.94
N MET A 626 47.81 23.38 -25.77
CA MET A 626 49.10 23.95 -25.28
C MET A 626 48.81 24.28 -23.78
N SER A 627 49.59 24.01 -22.75
CA SER A 627 50.96 23.53 -22.54
C SER A 627 51.05 22.84 -21.19
#